data_AF-A0A6P8VQ42-F1
#
_entry.id   AF-A0A6P8VQ42-F1
#
_cell.length_a   1.000
_cell.length_b   1.000
_cell.length_c   1.000
_cell.angle_alpha   90.00
_cell.angle_beta   90.00
_cell.angle_gamma   90.00
#
_symmetry.space_group_name_H-M   'P 1'
#
loop_
_entity.id
_entity.type
_entity.pdbx_description
1 polymer ?
#
loop_
_entity_poly.entity_id
_entity_poly.type
_entity_poly.pdbx_seq_one_letter_code
_entity_poly.pdbx_strand_id
1 'polypeptide(L)'
;MEQKEEGTCLLNRPWDGTEGRGNLLTQQATGWNRRKRDNLHQVLAHRYVKITEGKGGSFSDFKKEHNLDQETIQQWVYDVRQWAVTERVYAPGCTEGLRVDIENITVTLLRRKQDLYRQHDSNQARQRKRKRMRELKKKLREKVVQYNTGVQEEQIDEELACSLTEGYTLPWERHANGNTFRLKRSVFEQVMLVRRLEEEQSILVREMSQHIMFLLKEVQEVEALRGQTLEGITTSNFGDLTEDAAHGLKSVLSRRWHFLQSQHKQAVHAYSGVAALE
;
A
#
# COMPACT_ATOMS: atom_id res chain seq x y z
N MET A 1 -20.53 -61.14 42.40
CA MET A 1 -20.07 -60.90 41.02
C MET A 1 -21.04 -59.89 40.45
N GLU A 2 -20.77 -58.60 40.62
CA GLU A 2 -21.57 -57.53 40.04
C GLU A 2 -20.71 -56.27 40.03
N GLN A 3 -20.43 -55.80 38.82
CA GLN A 3 -19.59 -54.65 38.55
C GLN A 3 -20.39 -53.38 38.82
N LYS A 4 -19.78 -52.46 39.58
CA LYS A 4 -20.20 -51.07 39.70
C LYS A 4 -19.74 -50.35 38.44
N GLU A 5 -20.65 -50.00 37.54
CA GLU A 5 -20.38 -49.01 36.48
C GLU A 5 -20.52 -47.61 37.08
N GLU A 6 -19.40 -47.01 37.45
CA GLU A 6 -19.32 -45.58 37.77
C GLU A 6 -19.21 -44.79 36.45
N GLY A 7 -20.13 -43.85 36.29
CA GLY A 7 -20.16 -42.92 35.17
C GLY A 7 -18.90 -42.05 35.14
N THR A 8 -18.21 -42.08 34.01
CA THR A 8 -17.14 -41.11 33.71
C THR A 8 -17.60 -40.15 32.62
N CYS A 9 -17.78 -38.90 33.04
CA CYS A 9 -17.95 -37.72 32.21
C CYS A 9 -16.95 -37.67 31.04
N LEU A 10 -17.46 -37.60 29.82
CA LEU A 10 -16.70 -37.36 28.58
C LEU A 10 -16.28 -35.89 28.44
N LEU A 11 -15.64 -35.30 29.46
CA LEU A 11 -15.20 -33.89 29.42
C LEU A 11 -13.69 -33.69 29.54
N ASN A 12 -12.88 -34.75 29.46
CA ASN A 12 -11.42 -34.61 29.37
C ASN A 12 -10.83 -35.73 28.50
N ARG A 13 -10.82 -35.53 27.17
CA ARG A 13 -9.82 -36.22 26.32
C ARG A 13 -8.73 -35.22 25.93
N PRO A 14 -7.44 -35.58 26.03
CA PRO A 14 -6.33 -34.69 25.69
C PRO A 14 -6.33 -34.36 24.18
N TRP A 15 -6.15 -33.08 23.85
CA TRP A 15 -6.09 -32.55 22.49
C TRP A 15 -4.76 -32.83 21.77
N ASP A 16 -4.17 -34.02 21.95
CA ASP A 16 -2.83 -34.33 21.44
C ASP A 16 -2.84 -35.32 20.26
N GLY A 17 -3.78 -35.13 19.34
CA GLY A 17 -3.78 -35.76 18.02
C GLY A 17 -3.56 -34.73 16.91
N THR A 18 -2.92 -35.13 15.81
CA THR A 18 -2.74 -34.34 14.57
C THR A 18 -4.06 -33.74 14.07
N GLU A 19 -5.18 -34.43 14.30
CA GLU A 19 -6.55 -33.98 13.98
C GLU A 19 -7.05 -32.84 14.89
N GLY A 20 -6.68 -32.83 16.18
CA GLY A 20 -7.00 -31.74 17.10
C GLY A 20 -6.28 -30.43 16.73
N ARG A 21 -5.04 -30.53 16.26
CA ARG A 21 -4.25 -29.39 15.75
C ARG A 21 -4.77 -28.88 14.41
N GLY A 22 -5.14 -29.78 13.49
CA GLY A 22 -5.80 -29.42 12.22
C GLY A 22 -7.13 -28.71 12.43
N ASN A 23 -7.93 -29.14 13.40
CA ASN A 23 -9.18 -28.47 13.78
C ASN A 23 -8.96 -27.09 14.38
N LEU A 24 -7.93 -26.89 15.21
CA LEU A 24 -7.60 -25.58 15.76
C LEU A 24 -7.18 -24.57 14.68
N LEU A 25 -6.34 -24.99 13.73
CA LEU A 25 -5.92 -24.14 12.60
C LEU A 25 -7.12 -23.75 11.72
N THR A 26 -8.02 -24.69 11.44
CA THR A 26 -9.25 -24.41 10.67
C THR A 26 -10.18 -23.45 11.41
N GLN A 27 -10.36 -23.62 12.72
CA GLN A 27 -11.16 -22.72 13.55
C GLN A 27 -10.55 -21.32 13.60
N GLN A 28 -9.24 -21.21 13.77
CA GLN A 28 -8.53 -19.92 13.75
C GLN A 28 -8.62 -19.24 12.39
N ALA A 29 -8.43 -19.97 11.30
CA ALA A 29 -8.55 -19.45 9.94
C ALA A 29 -9.98 -18.99 9.63
N THR A 30 -10.98 -19.75 10.07
CA THR A 30 -12.40 -19.41 9.91
C THR A 30 -12.75 -18.18 10.74
N GLY A 31 -12.27 -18.09 11.98
CA GLY A 31 -12.44 -16.91 12.84
C GLY A 31 -11.76 -15.67 12.26
N TRP A 32 -10.56 -15.82 11.69
CA TRP A 32 -9.84 -14.75 11.01
C TRP A 32 -10.58 -14.26 9.76
N ASN A 33 -11.04 -15.17 8.91
CA ASN A 33 -11.81 -14.84 7.71
C ASN A 33 -13.16 -14.22 8.04
N ARG A 34 -13.79 -14.62 9.15
CA ARG A 34 -15.00 -13.99 9.67
C ARG A 34 -14.72 -12.54 10.07
N ARG A 35 -13.72 -12.29 10.93
CA ARG A 35 -13.32 -10.93 11.33
C ARG A 35 -12.95 -10.04 10.14
N LYS A 36 -12.28 -10.59 9.12
CA LYS A 36 -11.95 -9.87 7.89
C LYS A 36 -13.20 -9.44 7.13
N ARG A 37 -14.19 -10.33 6.98
CA ARG A 37 -15.46 -9.98 6.32
C ARG A 37 -16.24 -8.95 7.14
N ASP A 38 -16.39 -9.18 8.43
CA ASP A 38 -17.19 -8.33 9.32
C ASP A 38 -16.63 -6.90 9.40
N ASN A 39 -15.31 -6.74 9.26
CA ASN A 39 -14.65 -5.42 9.31
C ASN A 39 -14.30 -4.85 7.93
N LEU A 40 -14.65 -5.52 6.83
CA LEU A 40 -14.24 -5.10 5.48
C LEU A 40 -14.70 -3.68 5.16
N HIS A 41 -15.93 -3.33 5.58
CA HIS A 41 -16.48 -2.00 5.37
C HIS A 41 -15.67 -0.89 6.07
N GLN A 42 -15.21 -1.12 7.30
CA GLN A 42 -14.37 -0.16 8.02
C GLN A 42 -13.01 0.01 7.36
N VAL A 43 -12.40 -1.11 6.93
CA VAL A 43 -11.09 -1.10 6.28
C VAL A 43 -11.13 -0.36 4.95
N LEU A 44 -12.13 -0.65 4.10
CA LEU A 44 -12.28 0.02 2.81
C LEU A 44 -12.59 1.51 2.99
N ALA A 45 -13.52 1.87 3.89
CA ALA A 45 -13.86 3.26 4.19
C ALA A 45 -12.65 4.06 4.69
N HIS A 46 -11.90 3.51 5.65
CA HIS A 46 -10.71 4.16 6.19
C HIS A 46 -9.58 4.29 5.15
N ARG A 47 -9.36 3.27 4.31
CA ARG A 47 -8.37 3.36 3.21
C ARG A 47 -8.75 4.47 2.23
N TYR A 48 -10.03 4.60 1.90
CA TYR A 48 -10.51 5.65 1.02
C TYR A 48 -10.24 7.03 1.59
N VAL A 49 -10.63 7.28 2.84
CA VAL A 49 -10.38 8.56 3.53
C VAL A 49 -8.89 8.92 3.50
N LYS A 50 -8.01 7.97 3.85
CA LYS A 50 -6.56 8.20 3.82
C LYS A 50 -6.02 8.56 2.43
N ILE A 51 -6.56 7.95 1.39
CA ILE A 51 -6.15 8.26 0.01
C ILE A 51 -6.64 9.65 -0.40
N THR A 52 -7.87 10.01 -0.04
CA THR A 52 -8.44 11.33 -0.33
C THR A 52 -7.66 12.45 0.37
N GLU A 53 -7.32 12.26 1.65
CA GLU A 53 -6.45 13.18 2.41
C GLU A 53 -5.06 13.33 1.76
N GLY A 54 -4.46 12.20 1.35
CA GLY A 54 -3.15 12.19 0.71
C GLY A 54 -3.10 12.89 -0.66
N LYS A 55 -4.22 12.88 -1.41
CA LYS A 55 -4.33 13.55 -2.73
C LYS A 55 -4.38 15.06 -2.63
N GLY A 56 -5.16 15.59 -1.69
CA GLY A 56 -5.49 17.02 -1.64
C GLY A 56 -4.35 17.91 -1.14
N GLY A 57 -3.60 17.46 -0.13
CA GLY A 57 -2.59 18.30 0.53
C GLY A 57 -1.24 18.30 -0.18
N SER A 58 -0.63 17.13 -0.35
CA SER A 58 0.81 17.03 -0.62
C SER A 58 1.25 17.62 -1.96
N PHE A 59 0.44 17.48 -3.03
CA PHE A 59 0.83 17.97 -4.35
C PHE A 59 0.46 19.45 -4.56
N SER A 60 -0.64 19.91 -3.95
CA SER A 60 -1.07 21.31 -4.00
C SER A 60 -0.04 22.23 -3.33
N ASP A 61 0.44 21.81 -2.16
CA ASP A 61 1.47 22.56 -1.42
C ASP A 61 2.79 22.60 -2.20
N PHE A 62 3.20 21.48 -2.79
CA PHE A 62 4.38 21.39 -3.64
C PHE A 62 4.29 22.29 -4.89
N LYS A 63 3.11 22.36 -5.52
CA LYS A 63 2.87 23.24 -6.67
C LYS A 63 3.03 24.72 -6.31
N LYS A 64 2.54 25.11 -5.12
CA LYS A 64 2.66 26.48 -4.59
C LYS A 64 4.10 26.81 -4.20
N GLU A 65 4.79 25.90 -3.52
CA GLU A 65 6.19 26.07 -3.10
C GLU A 65 7.12 26.39 -4.29
N HIS A 66 6.86 25.74 -5.44
CA HIS A 66 7.68 25.90 -6.64
C HIS A 66 7.07 26.82 -7.71
N ASN A 67 5.96 27.52 -7.44
CA ASN A 67 5.26 28.40 -8.38
C ASN A 67 5.01 27.76 -9.76
N LEU A 68 4.59 26.49 -9.77
CA LEU A 68 4.44 25.73 -11.01
C LEU A 68 3.04 25.91 -11.59
N ASP A 69 2.96 26.25 -12.88
CA ASP A 69 1.71 26.20 -13.62
C ASP A 69 1.46 24.79 -14.21
N GLN A 70 0.26 24.58 -14.76
CA GLN A 70 -0.13 23.26 -15.26
C GLN A 70 0.64 22.87 -16.53
N GLU A 71 0.96 23.85 -17.38
CA GLU A 71 1.68 23.65 -18.64
C GLU A 71 3.14 23.22 -18.37
N THR A 72 3.82 23.89 -17.43
CA THR A 72 5.18 23.53 -17.00
C THR A 72 5.22 22.12 -16.42
N ILE A 73 4.24 21.74 -15.60
CA ILE A 73 4.14 20.38 -15.05
C ILE A 73 4.03 19.35 -16.18
N GLN A 74 3.16 19.58 -17.16
CA GLN A 74 2.97 18.66 -18.29
C GLN A 74 4.25 18.55 -19.12
N GLN A 75 4.90 19.67 -19.41
CA GLN A 75 6.17 19.70 -20.13
C GLN A 75 7.26 18.94 -19.38
N TRP A 76 7.40 19.14 -18.07
CA TRP A 76 8.43 18.44 -17.28
C TRP A 76 8.16 16.94 -17.19
N VAL A 77 6.90 16.53 -17.10
CA VAL A 77 6.53 15.11 -17.17
C VAL A 77 6.91 14.51 -18.52
N TYR A 78 6.69 15.24 -19.61
CA TYR A 78 7.10 14.81 -20.95
C TYR A 78 8.63 14.72 -21.06
N ASP A 79 9.36 15.75 -20.62
CA ASP A 79 10.82 15.80 -20.66
C ASP A 79 11.45 14.60 -19.92
N VAL A 80 10.96 14.28 -18.72
CA VAL A 80 11.47 13.15 -17.92
C VAL A 80 11.19 11.82 -18.61
N ARG A 81 10.04 11.67 -19.27
CA ARG A 81 9.71 10.46 -20.04
C ARG A 81 10.61 10.30 -21.25
N GLN A 82 10.82 11.37 -22.02
CA GLN A 82 11.72 11.33 -23.17
C GLN A 82 13.14 11.01 -22.72
N TRP A 83 13.60 11.65 -21.65
CA TRP A 83 14.92 11.39 -21.08
C TRP A 83 15.12 9.92 -20.68
N ALA A 84 14.09 9.25 -20.15
CA ALA A 84 14.16 7.84 -19.79
C ALA A 84 14.23 6.88 -20.99
N VAL A 85 13.77 7.31 -22.17
CA VAL A 85 13.73 6.50 -23.40
C VAL A 85 14.92 6.81 -24.32
N THR A 86 15.51 8.00 -24.23
CA THR A 86 16.68 8.39 -25.01
C THR A 86 17.91 7.61 -24.57
N GLU A 87 18.36 6.67 -25.40
CA GLU A 87 19.61 5.96 -25.21
C GLU A 87 20.78 6.93 -25.35
N ARG A 88 21.62 7.01 -24.31
CA ARG A 88 22.80 7.87 -24.31
C ARG A 88 24.04 7.04 -24.66
N VAL A 89 24.66 7.36 -25.80
CA VAL A 89 25.91 6.72 -26.23
C VAL A 89 27.08 7.50 -25.64
N TYR A 90 27.90 6.84 -24.82
CA TYR A 90 29.09 7.44 -24.21
C TYR A 90 30.35 6.76 -24.69
N ALA A 91 31.28 7.54 -25.25
CA ALA A 91 32.62 7.06 -25.52
C ALA A 91 33.42 6.93 -24.20
N PRO A 92 34.23 5.87 -24.01
CA PRO A 92 35.08 5.74 -22.82
C PRO A 92 35.99 6.96 -22.63
N GLY A 93 35.99 7.54 -21.43
CA GLY A 93 36.84 8.69 -21.10
C GLY A 93 36.32 10.06 -21.55
N CYS A 94 35.15 10.16 -22.17
CA CYS A 94 34.56 11.45 -22.49
C CYS A 94 34.08 12.18 -21.21
N THR A 95 34.04 13.50 -21.27
CA THR A 95 33.55 14.38 -20.18
C THR A 95 32.14 14.00 -19.74
N GLU A 96 31.28 13.63 -20.68
CA GLU A 96 29.91 13.22 -20.39
C GLU A 96 29.83 11.90 -19.60
N GLY A 97 30.72 10.93 -19.87
CA GLY A 97 30.83 9.71 -19.06
C GLY A 97 31.25 10.00 -17.61
N LEU A 98 32.14 10.97 -17.42
CA LEU A 98 32.53 11.43 -16.08
C LEU A 98 31.38 12.16 -15.36
N ARG A 99 30.60 12.97 -16.07
CA ARG A 99 29.40 13.64 -15.51
C ARG A 99 28.41 12.61 -14.95
N VAL A 100 28.12 11.56 -15.70
CA VAL A 100 27.22 10.47 -15.29
C VAL A 100 27.75 9.72 -14.07
N ASP A 101 29.05 9.41 -14.04
CA ASP A 101 29.68 8.78 -12.88
C ASP A 101 29.51 9.64 -11.60
N ILE A 102 29.74 10.94 -11.73
CA ILE A 102 29.61 11.92 -10.63
C ILE A 102 28.16 12.02 -10.16
N GLU A 103 27.20 12.12 -11.07
CA GLU A 103 25.77 12.12 -10.76
C GLU A 103 25.35 10.85 -10.01
N ASN A 104 25.71 9.68 -10.53
CA ASN A 104 25.37 8.39 -9.95
C ASN A 104 25.92 8.23 -8.53
N ILE A 105 27.16 8.64 -8.29
CA ILE A 105 27.77 8.61 -6.96
C ILE A 105 27.05 9.59 -6.03
N THR A 106 26.72 10.79 -6.49
CA THR A 106 26.02 11.83 -5.72
C THR A 106 24.63 11.36 -5.28
N VAL A 107 23.82 10.84 -6.21
CA VAL A 107 22.49 10.29 -5.91
C VAL A 107 22.59 9.11 -4.94
N THR A 108 23.57 8.22 -5.14
CA THR A 108 23.80 7.08 -4.23
C THR A 108 24.15 7.54 -2.82
N LEU A 109 24.96 8.59 -2.68
CA LEU A 109 25.32 9.14 -1.39
C LEU A 109 24.13 9.79 -0.67
N LEU A 110 23.30 10.55 -1.38
CA LEU A 110 22.07 11.15 -0.83
C LEU A 110 21.12 10.07 -0.30
N ARG A 111 20.87 9.01 -1.09
CA ARG A 111 20.05 7.87 -0.67
C ARG A 111 20.63 7.18 0.58
N ARG A 112 21.95 6.95 0.61
CA ARG A 112 22.63 6.31 1.76
C ARG A 112 22.61 7.18 3.02
N LYS A 113 22.62 8.51 2.88
CA LYS A 113 22.48 9.46 3.99
C LYS A 113 21.10 9.32 4.63
N GLN A 114 20.04 9.31 3.83
CA GLN A 114 18.67 9.07 4.31
C GLN A 114 18.55 7.69 4.99
N ASP A 115 19.17 6.66 4.42
CA ASP A 115 19.15 5.29 4.96
C ASP A 115 19.99 5.09 6.24
N LEU A 116 20.79 6.08 6.66
CA LEU A 116 21.76 5.94 7.75
C LEU A 116 21.11 5.81 9.14
N TYR A 117 19.90 6.37 9.30
CA TYR A 117 19.19 6.44 10.58
C TYR A 117 17.86 5.67 10.58
N ARG A 118 17.79 4.53 9.89
CA ARG A 118 16.64 3.64 10.04
C ARG A 118 16.54 3.14 11.49
N GLN A 119 15.33 3.22 12.06
CA GLN A 119 15.09 3.09 13.51
C GLN A 119 15.56 1.76 14.12
N HIS A 120 15.66 0.68 13.34
CA HIS A 120 16.00 -0.66 13.82
C HIS A 120 17.45 -1.11 13.57
N ASP A 121 18.32 -0.22 13.07
CA ASP A 121 19.71 -0.62 12.83
C ASP A 121 20.51 -0.75 14.14
N SER A 122 21.32 -1.81 14.24
CA SER A 122 22.35 -1.90 15.29
C SER A 122 23.47 -0.88 15.06
N ASN A 123 24.23 -0.56 16.12
CA ASN A 123 25.40 0.31 16.00
C ASN A 123 26.44 -0.25 15.01
N GLN A 124 26.64 -1.57 14.97
CA GLN A 124 27.55 -2.20 14.01
C GLN A 124 27.06 -2.03 12.56
N ALA A 125 25.75 -2.18 12.31
CA ALA A 125 25.16 -1.94 11.00
C ALA A 125 25.33 -0.48 10.56
N ARG A 126 25.07 0.48 11.47
CA ARG A 126 25.30 1.91 11.21
C ARG A 126 26.76 2.21 10.89
N GLN A 127 27.72 1.61 11.61
CA GLN A 127 29.15 1.82 11.32
C GLN A 127 29.56 1.27 9.95
N ARG A 128 29.04 0.10 9.54
CA ARG A 128 29.26 -0.43 8.18
C ARG A 128 28.71 0.52 7.11
N LYS A 129 27.51 1.08 7.32
CA LYS A 129 26.94 2.10 6.42
C LYS A 129 27.83 3.35 6.33
N ARG A 130 28.30 3.88 7.46
CA ARG A 130 29.25 5.02 7.49
C ARG A 130 30.55 4.73 6.74
N LYS A 131 31.12 3.54 6.91
CA LYS A 131 32.35 3.14 6.19
C LYS A 131 32.13 3.18 4.67
N ARG A 132 31.06 2.55 4.18
CA ARG A 132 30.73 2.54 2.76
C ARG A 132 30.41 3.94 2.21
N MET A 133 29.83 4.83 3.03
CA MET A 133 29.64 6.23 2.66
C MET A 133 30.98 6.98 2.52
N ARG A 134 31.94 6.76 3.42
CA ARG A 134 33.29 7.37 3.31
C ARG A 134 34.02 6.93 2.04
N GLU A 135 33.93 5.64 1.70
CA GLU A 135 34.50 5.09 0.47
C GLU A 135 33.88 5.74 -0.78
N LEU A 136 32.55 5.88 -0.83
CA LEU A 136 31.88 6.58 -1.92
C LEU A 136 32.26 8.06 -2.00
N LYS A 137 32.38 8.76 -0.87
CA LYS A 137 32.84 10.16 -0.86
C LYS A 137 34.25 10.28 -1.41
N LYS A 138 35.15 9.34 -1.10
CA LYS A 138 36.50 9.30 -1.68
C LYS A 138 36.44 9.11 -3.20
N LYS A 139 35.63 8.17 -3.67
CA LYS A 139 35.44 7.93 -5.12
C LYS A 139 34.85 9.16 -5.83
N LEU A 140 33.92 9.88 -5.18
CA LEU A 140 33.36 11.12 -5.72
C LEU A 140 34.46 12.17 -5.92
N ARG A 141 35.31 12.39 -4.91
CA ARG A 141 36.45 13.33 -5.00
C ARG A 141 37.37 12.99 -6.16
N GLU A 142 37.77 11.73 -6.28
CA GLU A 142 38.64 11.27 -7.37
C GLU A 142 38.04 11.61 -8.76
N LYS A 143 36.73 11.39 -8.93
CA LYS A 143 36.02 11.70 -10.18
C LYS A 143 35.84 13.19 -10.43
N VAL A 144 35.57 13.98 -9.38
CA VAL A 144 35.45 15.44 -9.45
C VAL A 144 36.78 16.07 -9.86
N VAL A 145 37.90 15.64 -9.25
CA VAL A 145 39.24 16.10 -9.63
C VAL A 145 39.55 15.74 -11.08
N GLN A 146 39.21 14.52 -11.51
CA GLN A 146 39.36 14.08 -12.90
C GLN A 146 38.57 14.97 -13.87
N TYR A 147 37.34 15.35 -13.52
CA TYR A 147 36.50 16.24 -14.32
C TYR A 147 37.05 17.67 -14.36
N ASN A 148 37.39 18.26 -13.21
CA ASN A 148 37.89 19.64 -13.10
C ASN A 148 39.24 19.84 -13.80
N THR A 149 40.05 18.79 -13.93
CA THR A 149 41.31 18.84 -14.69
C THR A 149 41.05 19.03 -16.20
N GLY A 150 39.92 18.54 -16.70
CA GLY A 150 39.55 18.59 -18.12
C GLY A 150 38.64 19.76 -18.52
N VAL A 151 38.13 20.56 -17.57
CA VAL A 151 37.15 21.62 -17.81
C VAL A 151 37.53 22.90 -17.05
N GLN A 152 37.58 24.04 -17.75
CA GLN A 152 37.99 25.33 -17.16
C GLN A 152 36.80 26.17 -16.64
N GLU A 153 35.62 26.11 -17.25
CA GLU A 153 34.51 27.02 -16.94
C GLU A 153 33.46 26.45 -15.97
N GLU A 154 33.21 25.14 -15.98
CA GLU A 154 32.19 24.48 -15.15
C GLU A 154 32.81 23.67 -14.00
N GLN A 155 33.80 24.22 -13.30
CA GLN A 155 34.44 23.49 -12.21
C GLN A 155 33.47 23.20 -11.05
N ILE A 156 33.58 22.00 -10.51
CA ILE A 156 32.82 21.52 -9.37
C ILE A 156 33.59 21.89 -8.10
N ASP A 157 32.92 22.53 -7.14
CA ASP A 157 33.43 22.66 -5.78
C ASP A 157 33.48 21.27 -5.13
N GLU A 158 34.69 20.74 -4.96
CA GLU A 158 34.93 19.40 -4.43
C GLU A 158 34.40 19.24 -3.00
N GLU A 159 34.58 20.25 -2.15
CA GLU A 159 34.19 20.20 -0.75
C GLU A 159 32.67 20.23 -0.64
N LEU A 160 32.02 21.12 -1.38
CA LEU A 160 30.58 21.24 -1.41
C LEU A 160 29.91 19.99 -2.00
N ALA A 161 30.43 19.44 -3.11
CA ALA A 161 29.93 18.20 -3.71
C ALA A 161 30.03 17.00 -2.74
N CYS A 162 31.10 16.94 -1.94
CA CYS A 162 31.33 15.83 -1.00
C CYS A 162 30.66 16.02 0.38
N SER A 163 30.20 17.23 0.68
CA SER A 163 29.53 17.56 1.94
C SER A 163 28.15 16.90 2.09
N LEU A 164 27.53 16.47 0.97
CA LEU A 164 26.14 15.96 0.94
C LEU A 164 25.11 16.99 1.41
N THR A 165 25.36 18.26 1.14
CA THR A 165 24.34 19.30 1.22
C THR A 165 23.22 18.94 0.24
N GLU A 166 22.01 18.78 0.77
CA GLU A 166 20.84 18.38 -0.02
C GLU A 166 20.49 19.39 -1.13
N GLY A 167 21.07 20.59 -1.09
CA GLY A 167 20.95 21.62 -2.11
C GLY A 167 22.10 21.73 -3.12
N TYR A 168 23.15 20.91 -3.06
CA TYR A 168 24.21 21.01 -4.07
C TYR A 168 23.72 20.51 -5.43
N THR A 169 23.76 21.43 -6.40
CA THR A 169 23.36 21.22 -7.79
C THR A 169 24.61 21.21 -8.64
N LEU A 170 24.81 20.16 -9.44
CA LEU A 170 25.94 20.07 -10.35
C LEU A 170 25.81 21.13 -11.46
N PRO A 171 26.92 21.63 -12.03
CA PRO A 171 26.89 22.69 -13.04
C PRO A 171 25.96 22.37 -14.23
N TRP A 172 26.01 21.14 -14.73
CA TRP A 172 25.21 20.66 -15.86
C TRP A 172 23.79 20.19 -15.47
N GLU A 173 23.45 20.18 -14.16
CA GLU A 173 22.07 19.96 -13.71
C GLU A 173 21.22 21.23 -13.81
N ARG A 174 21.84 22.42 -13.95
CA ARG A 174 21.14 23.70 -14.11
C ARG A 174 20.75 23.92 -15.56
N HIS A 175 19.46 24.03 -15.82
CA HIS A 175 18.96 24.49 -17.11
C HIS A 175 19.00 26.03 -17.18
N ALA A 176 18.94 26.59 -18.40
CA ALA A 176 18.98 28.04 -18.65
C ALA A 176 17.89 28.84 -17.90
N ASN A 177 16.80 28.18 -17.51
CA ASN A 177 15.71 28.73 -16.72
C ASN A 177 15.90 28.60 -15.19
N GLY A 178 17.09 28.18 -14.73
CA GLY A 178 17.41 28.00 -13.31
C GLY A 178 16.88 26.71 -12.68
N ASN A 179 16.04 25.95 -13.39
CA ASN A 179 15.46 24.71 -12.89
C ASN A 179 16.45 23.56 -13.00
N THR A 180 16.35 22.61 -12.06
CA THR A 180 17.21 21.43 -12.05
C THR A 180 16.48 20.19 -12.55
N PHE A 181 17.21 19.25 -13.15
CA PHE A 181 16.62 17.94 -13.50
C PHE A 181 16.02 17.24 -12.27
N ARG A 182 16.64 17.40 -11.09
CA ARG A 182 16.13 16.86 -9.82
C ARG A 182 14.75 17.42 -9.47
N LEU A 183 14.54 18.72 -9.68
CA LEU A 183 13.23 19.34 -9.49
C LEU A 183 12.20 18.76 -10.48
N LYS A 184 12.52 18.70 -11.78
CA LYS A 184 11.64 18.10 -12.80
C LYS A 184 11.27 16.65 -12.45
N ARG A 185 12.24 15.86 -11.98
CA ARG A 185 12.03 14.49 -11.52
C ARG A 185 11.12 14.43 -10.29
N SER A 186 11.32 15.30 -9.30
CA SER A 186 10.44 15.37 -8.11
C SER A 186 9.00 15.67 -8.53
N VAL A 187 8.80 16.60 -9.47
CA VAL A 187 7.48 16.91 -10.03
C VAL A 187 6.88 15.68 -10.71
N PHE A 188 7.67 14.98 -11.53
CA PHE A 188 7.23 13.74 -12.17
C PHE A 188 6.81 12.69 -11.13
N GLU A 189 7.61 12.46 -10.08
CA GLU A 189 7.31 11.50 -9.01
C GLU A 189 6.01 11.87 -8.27
N GLN A 190 5.78 13.16 -7.99
CA GLN A 190 4.53 13.64 -7.39
C GLN A 190 3.33 13.43 -8.31
N VAL A 191 3.44 13.76 -9.61
CA VAL A 191 2.36 13.53 -10.57
C VAL A 191 2.04 12.04 -10.69
N MET A 192 3.06 11.17 -10.72
CA MET A 192 2.84 9.71 -10.74
C MET A 192 2.20 9.21 -9.44
N LEU A 193 2.57 9.77 -8.29
CA LEU A 193 1.93 9.46 -7.01
C LEU A 193 0.45 9.83 -7.02
N VAL A 194 0.09 11.04 -7.47
CA VAL A 194 -1.31 11.48 -7.60
C VAL A 194 -2.10 10.54 -8.50
N ARG A 195 -1.57 10.21 -9.69
CA ARG A 195 -2.20 9.25 -10.61
C ARG A 195 -2.42 7.88 -9.97
N ARG A 196 -1.43 7.36 -9.26
CA ARG A 196 -1.55 6.08 -8.55
C ARG A 196 -2.62 6.13 -7.46
N LEU A 197 -2.73 7.25 -6.75
CA LEU A 197 -3.78 7.45 -5.76
C LEU A 197 -5.17 7.57 -6.45
N GLU A 198 -5.27 8.18 -7.64
CA GLU A 198 -6.47 8.22 -8.49
C GLU A 198 -6.93 6.82 -8.89
N GLU A 199 -6.01 6.01 -9.41
CA GLU A 199 -6.27 4.60 -9.73
C GLU A 199 -6.74 3.83 -8.49
N GLU A 200 -6.07 3.99 -7.36
CA GLU A 200 -6.42 3.27 -6.14
C GLU A 200 -7.77 3.70 -5.55
N GLN A 201 -8.14 4.99 -5.65
CA GLN A 201 -9.49 5.44 -5.30
C GLN A 201 -10.54 4.76 -6.18
N SER A 202 -10.31 4.71 -7.51
CA SER A 202 -11.23 4.03 -8.44
C SER A 202 -11.37 2.53 -8.15
N ILE A 203 -10.27 1.86 -7.75
CA ILE A 203 -10.30 0.47 -7.29
C ILE A 203 -11.16 0.36 -6.02
N LEU A 204 -10.93 1.21 -5.01
CA LEU A 204 -11.68 1.16 -3.76
C LEU A 204 -13.19 1.39 -3.97
N VAL A 205 -13.58 2.35 -4.82
CA VAL A 205 -15.01 2.56 -5.13
C VAL A 205 -15.62 1.28 -5.70
N ARG A 206 -14.93 0.62 -6.64
CA ARG A 206 -15.39 -0.66 -7.20
C ARG A 206 -15.49 -1.76 -6.13
N GLU A 207 -14.49 -1.89 -5.27
CA GLU A 207 -14.50 -2.87 -4.17
C GLU A 207 -15.65 -2.60 -3.18
N MET A 208 -15.91 -1.33 -2.86
CA MET A 208 -17.02 -0.91 -2.00
C MET A 208 -18.38 -1.27 -2.62
N SER A 209 -18.59 -0.94 -3.89
CA SER A 209 -19.82 -1.30 -4.61
C SER A 209 -20.01 -2.82 -4.68
N GLN A 210 -18.95 -3.56 -5.01
CA GLN A 210 -18.98 -5.03 -5.04
C GLN A 210 -19.30 -5.61 -3.67
N HIS A 211 -18.75 -5.05 -2.59
CA HIS A 211 -19.03 -5.50 -1.23
C HIS A 211 -20.51 -5.31 -0.86
N ILE A 212 -21.09 -4.14 -1.16
CA ILE A 212 -22.54 -3.90 -0.94
C ILE A 212 -23.36 -4.90 -1.75
N MET A 213 -23.08 -5.06 -3.05
CA MET A 213 -23.83 -5.98 -3.90
C MET A 213 -23.74 -7.43 -3.42
N PHE A 214 -22.56 -7.86 -2.97
CA PHE A 214 -22.37 -9.18 -2.38
C PHE A 214 -23.23 -9.39 -1.13
N LEU A 215 -23.21 -8.43 -0.20
CA LEU A 215 -24.04 -8.50 1.01
C LEU A 215 -25.53 -8.48 0.70
N LEU A 216 -25.96 -7.67 -0.27
CA LEU A 216 -27.36 -7.61 -0.70
C LEU A 216 -27.82 -8.95 -1.27
N LYS A 217 -27.01 -9.57 -2.13
CA LYS A 217 -27.26 -10.89 -2.69
C LYS A 217 -27.41 -11.95 -1.59
N GLU A 218 -26.48 -11.98 -0.63
CA GLU A 218 -26.55 -12.92 0.50
C GLU A 218 -27.80 -12.71 1.36
N VAL A 219 -28.23 -11.45 1.57
CA VAL A 219 -29.48 -11.16 2.29
C VAL A 219 -30.68 -11.73 1.54
N GLN A 220 -30.74 -11.51 0.21
CA GLN A 220 -31.85 -12.00 -0.64
C GLN A 220 -31.91 -13.53 -0.70
N GLU A 221 -30.77 -14.20 -0.81
CA GLU A 221 -30.71 -15.67 -0.82
C GLU A 221 -31.19 -16.27 0.50
N VAL A 222 -30.73 -15.72 1.64
CA VAL A 222 -31.19 -16.18 2.97
C VAL A 222 -32.66 -15.86 3.19
N GLU A 223 -33.15 -14.73 2.69
CA GLU A 223 -34.56 -14.36 2.75
C GLU A 223 -35.46 -15.31 1.95
N ALA A 224 -35.04 -15.69 0.74
CA ALA A 224 -35.74 -16.66 -0.08
C ALA A 224 -35.81 -18.03 0.60
N LEU A 225 -34.69 -18.54 1.13
CA LEU A 225 -34.64 -19.79 1.89
C LEU A 225 -35.53 -19.74 3.15
N ARG A 226 -35.52 -18.61 3.86
CA ARG A 226 -36.39 -18.39 5.02
C ARG A 226 -37.87 -18.43 4.62
N GLY A 227 -38.23 -17.82 3.49
CA GLY A 227 -39.58 -17.84 2.94
C GLY A 227 -40.05 -19.24 2.58
N GLN A 228 -39.24 -20.01 1.85
CA GLN A 228 -39.52 -21.40 1.50
C GLN A 228 -39.68 -22.28 2.74
N THR A 229 -38.80 -22.11 3.73
CA THR A 229 -38.89 -22.86 5.00
C THR A 229 -40.17 -22.52 5.76
N LEU A 230 -40.58 -21.24 5.76
CA LEU A 230 -41.82 -20.81 6.40
C LEU A 230 -43.05 -21.40 5.70
N GLU A 231 -43.07 -21.39 4.37
CA GLU A 231 -44.15 -21.96 3.56
C GLU A 231 -44.30 -23.47 3.81
N GLY A 232 -43.17 -24.21 3.86
CA GLY A 232 -43.16 -25.63 4.21
C GLY A 232 -43.76 -25.89 5.60
N ILE A 233 -43.41 -25.08 6.59
CA ILE A 233 -44.01 -25.17 7.94
C ILE A 233 -45.53 -24.91 7.88
N THR A 234 -45.97 -23.86 7.18
CA THR A 234 -47.41 -23.52 7.10
C THR A 234 -48.24 -24.56 6.36
N THR A 235 -47.65 -25.25 5.38
CA THR A 235 -48.31 -26.28 4.58
C THR A 235 -48.15 -27.68 5.16
N SER A 236 -47.49 -27.82 6.33
CA SER A 236 -47.10 -29.10 6.94
C SER A 236 -46.33 -30.01 5.97
N ASN A 237 -45.56 -29.40 5.06
CA ASN A 237 -44.72 -30.08 4.09
C ASN A 237 -43.25 -29.88 4.46
N PHE A 238 -42.70 -30.85 5.19
CA PHE A 238 -41.36 -30.77 5.76
C PHE A 238 -40.28 -31.47 4.91
N GLY A 239 -40.64 -32.13 3.81
CA GLY A 239 -39.73 -32.95 3.04
C GLY A 239 -39.08 -34.04 3.92
N ASP A 240 -37.75 -34.07 3.95
CA ASP A 240 -36.97 -35.01 4.78
C ASP A 240 -36.74 -34.52 6.23
N LEU A 241 -37.20 -33.32 6.58
CA LEU A 241 -37.02 -32.74 7.91
C LEU A 241 -38.17 -33.13 8.85
N THR A 242 -37.88 -33.20 10.14
CA THR A 242 -38.93 -33.18 11.18
C THR A 242 -39.46 -31.76 11.36
N GLU A 243 -40.66 -31.62 11.92
CA GLU A 243 -41.24 -30.32 12.26
C GLU A 243 -40.30 -29.48 13.14
N ASP A 244 -39.75 -30.08 14.20
CA ASP A 244 -38.76 -29.43 15.07
C ASP A 244 -37.51 -28.98 14.32
N ALA A 245 -37.02 -29.80 13.38
CA ALA A 245 -35.87 -29.45 12.55
C ALA A 245 -36.18 -28.27 11.62
N ALA A 246 -37.40 -28.21 11.05
CA ALA A 246 -37.85 -27.09 10.23
C ALA A 246 -37.94 -25.78 11.03
N HIS A 247 -38.49 -25.84 12.26
CA HIS A 247 -38.51 -24.70 13.19
C HIS A 247 -37.09 -24.26 13.60
N GLY A 248 -36.20 -25.21 13.86
CA GLY A 248 -34.78 -24.97 14.12
C GLY A 248 -34.09 -24.26 12.96
N LEU A 249 -34.28 -24.74 11.73
CA LEU A 249 -33.76 -24.14 10.51
C LEU A 249 -34.28 -22.71 10.32
N LYS A 250 -35.59 -22.47 10.49
CA LYS A 250 -36.19 -21.13 10.44
C LYS A 250 -35.52 -20.17 11.44
N SER A 251 -35.23 -20.63 12.66
CA SER A 251 -34.54 -19.83 13.68
C SER A 251 -33.09 -19.49 13.27
N VAL A 252 -32.37 -20.43 12.69
CA VAL A 252 -30.99 -20.21 12.18
C VAL A 252 -31.00 -19.22 11.02
N LEU A 253 -31.89 -19.41 10.03
CA LEU A 253 -32.03 -18.52 8.88
C LEU A 253 -32.42 -17.11 9.31
N SER A 254 -33.31 -16.96 10.29
CA SER A 254 -33.70 -15.66 10.84
C SER A 254 -32.51 -14.94 11.49
N ARG A 255 -31.73 -15.63 12.31
CA ARG A 255 -30.51 -15.07 12.92
C ARG A 255 -29.49 -14.65 11.86
N ARG A 256 -29.27 -15.50 10.84
CA ARG A 256 -28.35 -15.20 9.74
C ARG A 256 -28.82 -13.99 8.92
N TRP A 257 -30.10 -13.90 8.62
CA TRP A 257 -30.70 -12.78 7.89
C TRP A 257 -30.52 -11.46 8.64
N HIS A 258 -30.85 -11.42 9.95
CA HIS A 258 -30.65 -10.21 10.75
C HIS A 258 -29.18 -9.77 10.80
N PHE A 259 -28.26 -10.73 10.94
CA PHE A 259 -26.83 -10.44 10.92
C PHE A 259 -26.39 -9.84 9.58
N LEU A 260 -26.74 -10.47 8.46
CA LEU A 260 -26.39 -10.00 7.12
C LEU A 260 -27.02 -8.64 6.81
N GLN A 261 -28.28 -8.43 7.20
CA GLN A 261 -28.97 -7.16 7.01
C GLN A 261 -28.29 -6.04 7.83
N SER A 262 -27.86 -6.33 9.06
CA SER A 262 -27.08 -5.39 9.87
C SER A 262 -25.74 -5.06 9.20
N GLN A 263 -25.01 -6.07 8.72
CA GLN A 263 -23.75 -5.88 7.99
C GLN A 263 -23.93 -5.04 6.71
N HIS A 264 -24.96 -5.33 5.92
CA HIS A 264 -25.31 -4.55 4.73
C HIS A 264 -25.59 -3.08 5.09
N LYS A 265 -26.40 -2.83 6.12
CA LYS A 265 -26.71 -1.47 6.60
C LYS A 265 -25.45 -0.74 7.07
N GLN A 266 -24.57 -1.41 7.83
CA GLN A 266 -23.30 -0.85 8.27
C GLN A 266 -22.38 -0.50 7.10
N ALA A 267 -22.28 -1.38 6.10
CA ALA A 267 -21.49 -1.14 4.90
C ALA A 267 -22.00 0.04 4.08
N VAL A 268 -23.32 0.10 3.82
CA VAL A 268 -23.95 1.24 3.14
C VAL A 268 -23.69 2.54 3.90
N HIS A 269 -23.94 2.56 5.21
CA HIS A 269 -23.71 3.75 6.03
C HIS A 269 -22.24 4.19 5.99
N ALA A 270 -21.29 3.26 6.15
CA ALA A 270 -19.86 3.55 6.14
C ALA A 270 -19.40 4.12 4.79
N TYR A 271 -19.92 3.62 3.67
CA TYR A 271 -19.52 4.08 2.34
C TYR A 271 -20.22 5.38 1.94
N SER A 272 -21.52 5.53 2.23
CA SER A 272 -22.26 6.77 1.98
C SER A 272 -21.70 7.95 2.78
N GLY A 273 -21.28 7.71 4.03
CA GLY A 273 -20.64 8.75 4.84
C GLY A 273 -19.28 9.23 4.30
N VAL A 274 -18.63 8.42 3.47
CA VAL A 274 -17.34 8.75 2.86
C VAL A 274 -17.50 9.28 1.42
N ALA A 275 -18.52 8.85 0.69
CA ALA A 275 -18.88 9.39 -0.62
C ALA A 275 -19.44 10.83 -0.52
N ALA A 276 -20.01 11.21 0.62
CA ALA A 276 -20.44 12.58 0.91
C ALA A 276 -19.27 13.56 1.19
N LEU A 277 -18.01 13.10 1.12
CA LEU A 277 -16.81 13.94 1.23
C LEU A 277 -16.27 14.39 -0.14
N GLU A 278 -16.95 14.04 -1.24
CA GLU A 278 -16.74 14.62 -2.58
C GLU A 278 -17.59 15.90 -2.75
#